data_AF-A0A1Q5MPG9-F1
#
_entry.id   AF-A0A1Q5MPG9-F1
#
_cell.length_a   1.000
_cell.length_b   1.000
_cell.length_c   1.000
_cell.angle_alpha   90.00
_cell.angle_beta   90.00
_cell.angle_gamma   90.00
#
_symmetry.space_group_name_H-M   'P 1'
#
loop_
_entity.id
_entity.type
_entity.pdbx_description
1 polymer ?
#
loop_
_entity_poly.entity_id
_entity_poly.type
_entity_poly.pdbx_seq_one_letter_code
_entity_poly.pdbx_strand_id
1 'polypeptide(L)'
;MEDEHPDVLTIGQLAHRTGLPVRTLRFWSDEGAVPPVDRSASGYRLYDAESVARVELVRTLRELGLGLDDVCRVLSGRTTVAEVADAHVAALDAQIRSLKVSRAVLSTVSKRGSTAQETALMNRLARLSAAERKQIIDEFKEEVFGGLDVDPHLRDRMRTFSIDLPDDPTPEQVDAWIELAELVRDSGFRGRMRTWMELNTPAPGQGRPPGATIWWARQVVQTVAEVRGRGITPEGPAAAEVLSDLFGDADRAAVLRSLEAGIEAGAERYRGLVARVRGQYASPDASEELEWLARALRAADQAAPAVPPLPRMV
;
A
#
# COMPACT_ATOMS: atom_id res chain seq x y z
N MET A 1 46.40 -33.66 -47.69
CA MET A 1 45.15 -33.52 -46.94
C MET A 1 44.84 -32.04 -47.02
N GLU A 2 43.97 -31.67 -47.93
CA GLU A 2 43.56 -30.28 -48.17
C GLU A 2 42.76 -29.79 -46.97
N ASP A 3 43.13 -28.61 -46.49
CA ASP A 3 42.48 -27.91 -45.40
C ASP A 3 41.03 -27.59 -45.76
N GLU A 4 40.09 -28.29 -45.13
CA GLU A 4 38.66 -27.96 -45.13
C GLU A 4 38.47 -26.73 -44.22
N HIS A 5 38.90 -25.56 -44.67
CA HIS A 5 38.62 -24.31 -43.96
C HIS A 5 37.11 -24.04 -44.05
N PRO A 6 36.39 -23.94 -42.91
CA PRO A 6 35.01 -23.48 -42.94
C PRO A 6 34.97 -22.12 -43.64
N ASP A 7 33.95 -21.87 -44.45
CA ASP A 7 33.78 -20.68 -45.28
C ASP A 7 33.73 -19.41 -44.38
N VAL A 8 34.90 -18.90 -44.00
CA VAL A 8 35.06 -17.76 -43.10
C VAL A 8 34.91 -16.45 -43.87
N LEU A 9 34.07 -15.59 -43.34
CA LEU A 9 33.67 -14.30 -43.88
C LEU A 9 34.42 -13.19 -43.16
N THR A 10 34.96 -12.25 -43.92
CA THR A 10 35.33 -10.93 -43.39
C THR A 10 34.08 -10.16 -42.99
N ILE A 11 34.23 -9.11 -42.17
CA ILE A 11 33.10 -8.25 -41.77
C ILE A 11 32.34 -7.63 -42.97
N GLY A 12 33.03 -7.40 -44.09
CA GLY A 12 32.40 -6.88 -45.32
C GLY A 12 31.53 -7.93 -46.01
N GLN A 13 31.98 -9.19 -46.03
CA GLN A 13 31.19 -10.31 -46.56
C GLN A 13 30.02 -10.64 -45.63
N LEU A 14 30.22 -10.58 -44.30
CA LEU A 14 29.14 -10.72 -43.33
C LEU A 14 28.07 -9.62 -43.52
N ALA A 15 28.50 -8.37 -43.72
CA ALA A 15 27.61 -7.25 -44.04
C ALA A 15 26.80 -7.50 -45.31
N HIS A 16 27.45 -8.00 -46.37
CA HIS A 16 26.77 -8.31 -47.62
C HIS A 16 25.73 -9.43 -47.45
N ARG A 17 26.07 -10.50 -46.72
CA ARG A 17 25.16 -11.64 -46.49
C ARG A 17 23.96 -11.29 -45.60
N THR A 18 24.16 -10.43 -44.61
CA THR A 18 23.12 -10.07 -43.60
C THR A 18 22.37 -8.80 -43.96
N GLY A 19 22.82 -8.05 -44.98
CA GLY A 19 22.24 -6.77 -45.38
C GLY A 19 22.45 -5.64 -44.37
N LEU A 20 23.25 -5.87 -43.32
CA LEU A 20 23.52 -4.87 -42.29
C LEU A 20 24.74 -4.01 -42.63
N PRO A 21 24.76 -2.72 -42.24
CA PRO A 21 25.95 -1.89 -42.42
C PRO A 21 27.15 -2.47 -41.66
N VAL A 22 28.34 -2.45 -42.29
CA VAL A 22 29.60 -2.86 -41.66
C VAL A 22 29.82 -2.16 -40.32
N ARG A 23 29.42 -0.89 -40.21
CA ARG A 23 29.48 -0.12 -38.95
C ARG A 23 28.67 -0.76 -37.83
N THR A 24 27.47 -1.23 -38.12
CA THR A 24 26.59 -1.90 -37.15
C THR A 24 27.18 -3.22 -36.71
N LEU A 25 27.65 -4.04 -37.65
CA LEU A 25 28.30 -5.32 -37.33
C LEU A 25 29.60 -5.12 -36.53
N ARG A 26 30.36 -4.06 -36.82
CA ARG A 26 31.56 -3.74 -36.06
C ARG A 26 31.21 -3.37 -34.62
N PHE A 27 30.19 -2.52 -34.45
CA PHE A 27 29.68 -2.17 -33.12
C PHE A 27 29.21 -3.41 -32.36
N TRP A 28 28.39 -4.27 -32.96
CA TRP A 28 27.94 -5.52 -32.31
C TRP A 28 29.08 -6.49 -31.99
N SER A 29 30.13 -6.50 -32.81
CA SER A 29 31.32 -7.30 -32.56
C SER A 29 32.12 -6.76 -31.37
N ASP A 30 32.30 -5.44 -31.30
CA ASP A 30 33.04 -4.78 -30.23
C ASP A 30 32.31 -4.90 -28.87
N GLU A 31 30.97 -4.84 -28.88
CA GLU A 31 30.13 -5.05 -27.69
C GLU A 31 29.92 -6.54 -27.33
N GLY A 32 30.53 -7.47 -28.08
CA GLY A 32 30.46 -8.91 -27.82
C GLY A 32 29.13 -9.59 -28.19
N ALA A 33 28.21 -8.87 -28.83
CA ALA A 33 26.97 -9.45 -29.36
C ALA A 33 27.25 -10.41 -30.53
N VAL A 34 28.25 -10.11 -31.37
CA VAL A 34 28.71 -10.98 -32.48
C VAL A 34 30.25 -11.04 -32.46
N PRO A 35 30.84 -11.77 -31.51
CA PRO A 35 32.29 -11.86 -31.41
C PRO A 35 32.87 -12.54 -32.67
N PRO A 36 34.04 -12.11 -33.15
CA PRO A 36 34.68 -12.80 -34.27
C PRO A 36 35.15 -14.18 -33.82
N VAL A 37 35.04 -15.17 -34.70
CA VAL A 37 35.51 -16.54 -34.42
C VAL A 37 37.03 -16.64 -34.50
N ASP A 38 37.65 -15.81 -35.34
CA ASP A 38 39.10 -15.72 -35.46
C ASP A 38 39.53 -14.40 -36.09
N ARG A 39 40.84 -14.22 -36.31
CA ARG A 39 41.44 -13.17 -37.11
C ARG A 39 42.34 -13.76 -38.18
N SER A 40 42.22 -13.23 -39.40
CA SER A 40 43.15 -13.55 -40.49
C SER A 40 44.59 -13.16 -40.16
N ALA A 41 45.56 -13.72 -40.90
CA ALA A 41 46.98 -13.37 -40.78
C ALA A 41 47.28 -11.86 -40.95
N SER A 42 46.43 -11.14 -41.69
CA SER A 42 46.50 -9.68 -41.87
C SER A 42 45.69 -8.88 -40.84
N GLY A 43 45.10 -9.54 -39.84
CA GLY A 43 44.44 -8.92 -38.68
C GLY A 43 42.94 -8.65 -38.82
N TYR A 44 42.32 -8.98 -39.96
CA TYR A 44 40.88 -8.83 -40.16
C TYR A 44 40.07 -9.81 -39.31
N ARG A 45 38.95 -9.35 -38.73
CA ARG A 45 37.96 -10.18 -38.03
C ARG A 45 37.31 -11.17 -39.00
N LEU A 46 37.25 -12.44 -38.61
CA LEU A 46 36.63 -13.53 -39.34
C LEU A 46 35.37 -14.03 -38.63
N TYR A 47 34.39 -14.44 -39.42
CA TYR A 47 33.06 -14.89 -38.99
C TYR A 47 32.65 -16.11 -39.79
N ASP A 48 31.90 -17.02 -39.20
CA ASP A 48 31.43 -18.25 -39.86
C ASP A 48 29.91 -18.22 -40.10
N ALA A 49 29.35 -19.37 -40.47
CA ALA A 49 27.91 -19.51 -40.66
C ALA A 49 27.11 -19.31 -39.35
N GLU A 50 27.66 -19.72 -38.20
CA GLU A 50 27.03 -19.50 -36.89
C GLU A 50 26.96 -18.01 -36.56
N SER A 51 27.99 -17.26 -36.92
CA SER A 51 28.01 -15.79 -36.80
C SER A 51 26.88 -15.13 -37.60
N VAL A 52 26.53 -15.66 -38.79
CA VAL A 52 25.38 -15.17 -39.58
C VAL A 52 24.07 -15.42 -38.83
N ALA A 53 23.86 -16.64 -38.32
CA ALA A 53 22.67 -16.97 -37.54
C ALA A 53 22.57 -16.12 -36.26
N ARG A 54 23.70 -15.86 -35.62
CA ARG A 54 23.81 -14.99 -34.45
C ARG A 54 23.45 -13.54 -34.78
N VAL A 55 23.88 -13.02 -35.93
CA VAL A 55 23.49 -11.67 -36.40
C VAL A 55 21.98 -11.56 -36.59
N GLU A 56 21.35 -12.55 -37.23
CA GLU A 56 19.89 -12.56 -37.41
C GLU A 56 19.17 -12.62 -36.06
N LEU A 57 19.65 -13.43 -35.12
CA LEU A 57 19.08 -13.47 -33.78
C LEU A 57 19.23 -12.14 -33.02
N VAL A 58 20.41 -11.50 -33.06
CA VAL A 58 20.62 -10.15 -32.50
C VAL A 58 19.61 -9.17 -33.09
N ARG A 59 19.43 -9.21 -34.41
CA ARG A 59 18.48 -8.34 -35.11
C ARG A 59 17.05 -8.58 -34.64
N THR A 60 16.58 -9.82 -34.61
CA THR A 60 15.21 -10.16 -34.15
C THR A 60 14.98 -9.67 -32.72
N LEU A 61 15.93 -9.91 -31.81
CA LEU A 61 15.80 -9.49 -30.41
C LEU A 61 15.77 -7.95 -30.28
N ARG A 62 16.55 -7.24 -31.09
CA ARG A 62 16.51 -5.78 -31.14
C ARG A 62 15.21 -5.23 -31.75
N GLU A 63 14.65 -5.90 -32.75
CA GLU A 63 13.34 -5.56 -33.33
C GLU A 63 12.21 -5.77 -32.32
N LEU A 64 12.37 -6.71 -31.37
CA LEU A 64 11.49 -6.88 -30.20
C LEU A 64 11.68 -5.81 -29.11
N GLY A 65 12.57 -4.84 -29.33
CA GLY A 65 12.78 -3.70 -28.41
C GLY A 65 13.83 -3.93 -27.33
N LEU A 66 14.57 -5.04 -27.35
CA LEU A 66 15.63 -5.29 -26.37
C LEU A 66 16.85 -4.40 -26.65
N GLY A 67 17.42 -3.85 -25.58
CA GLY A 67 18.71 -3.16 -25.63
C GLY A 67 19.85 -4.13 -25.94
N LEU A 68 20.96 -3.65 -26.49
CA LEU A 68 22.08 -4.51 -26.90
C LEU A 68 22.68 -5.30 -25.72
N ASP A 69 22.74 -4.69 -24.53
CA ASP A 69 23.20 -5.37 -23.31
C ASP A 69 22.33 -6.58 -22.95
N ASP A 70 21.01 -6.43 -23.05
CA ASP A 70 20.05 -7.52 -22.78
C ASP A 70 20.21 -8.62 -23.83
N VAL A 71 20.40 -8.23 -25.09
CA VAL A 71 20.69 -9.17 -26.18
C VAL A 71 21.96 -9.96 -25.89
N CYS A 72 23.04 -9.32 -25.43
CA CYS A 72 24.27 -10.01 -25.04
C CYS A 72 24.04 -10.98 -23.87
N ARG A 73 23.21 -10.63 -22.87
CA ARG A 73 22.86 -11.54 -21.77
C ARG A 73 22.05 -12.74 -22.24
N VAL A 74 21.09 -12.55 -23.15
CA VAL A 74 20.30 -13.63 -23.75
C VAL A 74 21.20 -14.56 -24.55
N LEU A 75 22.05 -14.02 -25.41
CA LEU A 75 22.94 -14.79 -26.29
C LEU A 75 24.07 -15.52 -25.56
N SER A 76 24.35 -15.16 -24.31
CA SER A 76 25.30 -15.87 -23.43
C SER A 76 24.61 -16.88 -22.50
N GLY A 77 23.28 -17.04 -22.60
CA GLY A 77 22.50 -17.93 -21.75
C GLY A 77 22.39 -17.47 -20.29
N ARG A 78 22.78 -16.23 -19.98
CA ARG A 78 22.70 -15.66 -18.62
C ARG A 78 21.27 -15.27 -18.24
N THR A 79 20.40 -15.10 -19.21
CA THR A 79 18.97 -14.82 -19.05
C THR A 79 18.22 -15.32 -20.29
N THR A 80 16.90 -15.43 -20.19
CA THR A 80 16.03 -15.77 -21.32
C THR A 80 15.33 -14.53 -21.88
N VAL A 81 14.82 -14.63 -23.11
CA VAL A 81 14.00 -13.55 -23.71
C VAL A 81 12.76 -13.27 -22.85
N ALA A 82 12.16 -14.31 -22.27
CA ALA A 82 10.99 -14.19 -21.41
C ALA A 82 11.29 -13.37 -20.14
N GLU A 83 12.39 -13.67 -19.45
CA GLU A 83 12.80 -12.93 -18.25
C GLU A 83 13.05 -11.44 -18.52
N VAL A 84 13.67 -11.10 -19.66
CA VAL A 84 13.88 -9.70 -20.07
C VAL A 84 12.55 -9.03 -20.40
N ALA A 85 11.64 -9.72 -21.09
CA ALA A 85 10.32 -9.20 -21.41
C ALA A 85 9.49 -8.95 -20.14
N ASP A 86 9.48 -9.89 -19.19
CA ASP A 86 8.78 -9.75 -17.90
C ASP A 86 9.30 -8.55 -17.10
N ALA A 87 10.62 -8.36 -17.06
CA ALA A 87 11.22 -7.20 -16.41
C ALA A 87 10.81 -5.87 -17.06
N HIS A 88 10.75 -5.81 -18.40
CA HIS A 88 10.28 -4.63 -19.12
C HIS A 88 8.79 -4.35 -18.90
N VAL A 89 7.94 -5.39 -18.93
CA VAL A 89 6.51 -5.27 -18.63
C VAL A 89 6.32 -4.72 -17.22
N ALA A 90 7.00 -5.29 -16.23
CA ALA A 90 6.92 -4.81 -14.84
C ALA A 90 7.36 -3.33 -14.70
N ALA A 91 8.41 -2.93 -15.43
CA ALA A 91 8.88 -1.54 -15.45
C ALA A 91 7.86 -0.59 -16.12
N LEU A 92 7.25 -0.99 -17.24
CA LEU A 92 6.21 -0.23 -17.92
C LEU A 92 4.96 -0.11 -17.05
N ASP A 93 4.52 -1.18 -16.40
CA ASP A 93 3.39 -1.16 -15.49
C ASP A 93 3.64 -0.19 -14.32
N ALA A 94 4.86 -0.15 -13.78
CA ALA A 94 5.24 0.82 -12.77
C ALA A 94 5.16 2.27 -13.29
N GLN A 95 5.60 2.51 -14.53
CA GLN A 95 5.47 3.83 -15.17
C GLN A 95 4.00 4.21 -15.39
N ILE A 96 3.17 3.28 -15.86
CA ILE A 96 1.73 3.49 -16.08
C ILE A 96 1.04 3.84 -14.76
N ARG A 97 1.30 3.09 -13.68
CA ARG A 97 0.77 3.40 -12.34
C ARG A 97 1.15 4.83 -11.91
N SER A 98 2.41 5.20 -12.07
CA SER A 98 2.88 6.56 -11.75
C SER A 98 2.11 7.63 -12.54
N LEU A 99 1.98 7.44 -13.86
CA LEU A 99 1.27 8.37 -14.74
C LEU A 99 -0.23 8.48 -14.43
N LYS A 100 -0.89 7.37 -14.10
CA LYS A 100 -2.29 7.36 -13.69
C LYS A 100 -2.51 8.15 -12.40
N VAL A 101 -1.65 7.97 -11.40
CA VAL A 101 -1.68 8.77 -10.18
C VAL A 101 -1.47 10.25 -10.49
N SER A 102 -0.47 10.62 -11.30
CA SER A 102 -0.26 12.02 -11.71
C SER A 102 -1.48 12.61 -12.41
N ARG A 103 -2.13 11.86 -13.31
CA ARG A 103 -3.35 12.28 -14.00
C ARG A 103 -4.51 12.49 -13.03
N ALA A 104 -4.73 11.57 -12.09
CA ALA A 104 -5.80 11.68 -11.10
C ALA A 104 -5.62 12.93 -10.24
N VAL A 105 -4.40 13.16 -9.73
CA VAL A 105 -4.03 14.38 -8.99
C VAL A 105 -4.37 15.62 -9.81
N LEU A 106 -3.85 15.73 -11.05
CA LEU A 106 -4.10 16.88 -11.93
C LEU A 106 -5.59 17.09 -12.22
N SER A 107 -6.36 16.02 -12.34
CA SER A 107 -7.81 16.09 -12.57
C SER A 107 -8.55 16.66 -11.36
N THR A 108 -8.13 16.32 -10.13
CA THR A 108 -8.68 16.93 -8.90
C THR A 108 -8.41 18.43 -8.88
N VAL A 109 -7.18 18.86 -9.21
CA VAL A 109 -6.80 20.28 -9.25
C VAL A 109 -7.69 21.06 -10.22
N SER A 110 -7.87 20.53 -11.43
CA SER A 110 -8.68 21.17 -12.46
C SER A 110 -10.13 21.34 -12.04
N LYS A 111 -10.66 20.46 -11.19
CA LYS A 111 -12.05 20.52 -10.72
C LYS A 111 -12.25 21.47 -9.53
N ARG A 112 -11.26 21.61 -8.65
CA ARG A 112 -11.41 22.36 -7.39
C ARG A 112 -11.04 23.85 -7.48
N GLY A 113 -10.37 24.30 -8.54
CA GLY A 113 -9.99 25.70 -8.71
C GLY A 113 -9.00 26.13 -7.63
N SER A 114 -7.81 25.55 -7.66
CA SER A 114 -6.99 25.46 -6.45
C SER A 114 -6.23 26.71 -6.04
N THR A 115 -6.14 26.88 -4.72
CA THR A 115 -5.35 27.93 -4.04
C THR A 115 -3.85 27.56 -3.98
N ALA A 116 -2.97 28.54 -3.69
CA ALA A 116 -1.52 28.31 -3.63
C ALA A 116 -1.07 27.24 -2.60
N GLN A 117 -1.86 27.05 -1.53
CA GLN A 117 -1.57 26.07 -0.48
C GLN A 117 -1.92 24.64 -0.93
N GLU A 118 -3.00 24.48 -1.70
CA GLU A 118 -3.35 23.24 -2.39
C GLU A 118 -2.31 22.87 -3.46
N THR A 119 -1.79 23.84 -4.23
CA THR A 119 -0.71 23.60 -5.21
C THR A 119 0.57 23.08 -4.55
N ALA A 120 0.90 23.54 -3.34
CA ALA A 120 2.06 23.08 -2.58
C ALA A 120 1.90 21.68 -1.96
N LEU A 121 0.66 21.30 -1.63
CA LEU A 121 0.31 19.95 -1.20
C LEU A 121 0.34 18.98 -2.39
N MET A 122 -0.16 19.40 -3.57
CA MET A 122 -0.11 18.65 -4.82
C MET A 122 1.31 18.39 -5.34
N ASN A 123 2.20 19.40 -5.26
CA ASN A 123 3.61 19.22 -5.64
C ASN A 123 4.30 18.15 -4.78
N ARG A 124 3.92 18.06 -3.49
CA ARG A 124 4.37 17.00 -2.59
C ARG A 124 3.81 15.63 -3.01
N LEU A 125 2.51 15.53 -3.26
CA LEU A 125 1.83 14.25 -3.55
C LEU A 125 2.18 13.63 -4.90
N ALA A 126 2.38 14.47 -5.91
CA ALA A 126 2.86 14.06 -7.23
C ALA A 126 4.30 13.54 -7.19
N ARG A 127 5.07 13.94 -6.17
CA ARG A 127 6.48 13.56 -5.98
C ARG A 127 6.69 12.42 -4.99
N LEU A 128 5.73 12.14 -4.09
CA LEU A 128 5.81 10.97 -3.22
C LEU A 128 5.75 9.71 -4.08
N SER A 129 6.89 9.06 -4.25
CA SER A 129 7.01 7.72 -4.80
C SER A 129 6.13 6.75 -4.01
N ALA A 130 5.75 5.62 -4.61
CA ALA A 130 5.06 4.55 -3.88
C ALA A 130 5.83 4.13 -2.61
N ALA A 131 7.17 4.22 -2.64
CA ALA A 131 8.03 3.95 -1.49
C ALA A 131 7.84 4.97 -0.36
N GLU A 132 7.77 6.28 -0.66
CA GLU A 132 7.54 7.31 0.37
C GLU A 132 6.12 7.23 0.96
N ARG A 133 5.11 6.92 0.13
CA ARG A 133 3.75 6.69 0.62
C ARG A 133 3.71 5.53 1.60
N LYS A 134 4.36 4.43 1.24
CA LYS A 134 4.51 3.25 2.09
C LYS A 134 5.24 3.60 3.40
N GLN A 135 6.33 4.35 3.32
CA GLN A 135 7.09 4.79 4.49
C GLN A 135 6.25 5.57 5.50
N ILE A 136 5.41 6.51 5.04
CA ILE A 136 4.52 7.29 5.92
C ILE A 136 3.59 6.37 6.72
N ILE A 137 3.01 5.37 6.04
CA ILE A 137 2.08 4.42 6.67
C ILE A 137 2.83 3.46 7.60
N ASP A 138 4.00 2.98 7.21
CA ASP A 138 4.79 2.04 8.00
C ASP A 138 5.31 2.70 9.29
N GLU A 139 5.77 3.95 9.24
CA GLU A 139 6.15 4.73 10.44
C GLU A 139 4.97 4.92 11.40
N PHE A 140 3.80 5.29 10.86
CA PHE A 140 2.58 5.42 11.65
C PHE A 140 2.22 4.08 12.33
N LYS A 141 2.27 2.97 11.59
CA LYS A 141 1.94 1.65 12.13
C LYS A 141 2.89 1.23 13.24
N GLU A 142 4.18 1.45 13.06
CA GLU A 142 5.18 1.11 14.07
C GLU A 142 4.98 1.94 15.35
N GLU A 143 4.73 3.25 15.20
CA GLU A 143 4.53 4.12 16.37
C GLU A 143 3.22 3.83 17.13
N VAL A 144 2.13 3.51 16.42
CA VAL A 144 0.82 3.31 17.06
C VAL A 144 0.58 1.86 17.49
N PHE A 145 1.06 0.89 16.71
CA PHE A 145 0.78 -0.54 16.93
C PHE A 145 2.01 -1.34 17.35
N GLY A 146 3.22 -0.78 17.19
CA GLY A 146 4.47 -1.46 17.55
C GLY A 146 4.57 -1.74 19.04
N GLY A 147 5.02 -2.95 19.37
CA GLY A 147 5.21 -3.39 20.76
C GLY A 147 3.93 -3.75 21.53
N LEU A 148 2.75 -3.63 20.93
CA LEU A 148 1.51 -4.09 21.55
C LEU A 148 1.45 -5.63 21.59
N ASP A 149 1.00 -6.17 22.73
CA ASP A 149 0.74 -7.61 22.89
C ASP A 149 -0.61 -8.00 22.26
N VAL A 150 -0.70 -7.76 20.96
CA VAL A 150 -1.82 -8.20 20.13
C VAL A 150 -1.65 -9.67 19.75
N ASP A 151 -2.78 -10.38 19.70
CA ASP A 151 -2.87 -11.74 19.18
C ASP A 151 -2.10 -11.88 17.84
N PRO A 152 -1.32 -12.96 17.63
CA PRO A 152 -0.47 -13.11 16.45
C PRO A 152 -1.21 -13.00 15.11
N HIS A 153 -2.45 -13.50 15.02
CA HIS A 153 -3.25 -13.41 13.79
C HIS A 153 -3.70 -11.97 13.53
N LEU A 154 -4.06 -11.25 14.59
CA LEU A 154 -4.41 -9.84 14.49
C LEU A 154 -3.21 -8.96 14.12
N ARG A 155 -2.03 -9.25 14.70
CA ARG A 155 -0.76 -8.59 14.39
C ARG A 155 -0.39 -8.78 12.92
N ASP A 156 -0.49 -10.01 12.41
CA ASP A 156 -0.21 -10.33 11.02
C ASP A 156 -1.18 -9.62 10.06
N ARG A 157 -2.47 -9.60 10.41
CA ARG A 157 -3.47 -8.85 9.65
C ARG A 157 -3.16 -7.34 9.62
N MET A 158 -2.72 -6.75 10.73
CA MET A 158 -2.34 -5.33 10.79
C MET A 158 -1.07 -5.00 10.00
N ARG A 159 -0.09 -5.91 9.98
CA ARG A 159 1.12 -5.81 9.15
C ARG A 159 0.80 -5.90 7.66
N THR A 160 0.02 -6.90 7.28
CA THR A 160 -0.34 -7.20 5.88
C THR A 160 -1.41 -6.23 5.33
N PHE A 161 -2.13 -5.53 6.21
CA PHE A 161 -3.11 -4.51 5.82
C PHE A 161 -2.41 -3.31 5.18
N SER A 162 -2.43 -3.22 3.85
CA SER A 162 -1.88 -2.07 3.15
C SER A 162 -2.91 -0.97 2.93
N ILE A 163 -2.47 0.28 3.04
CA ILE A 163 -3.26 1.49 2.74
C ILE A 163 -2.66 2.17 1.50
N ASP A 164 -2.73 1.45 0.38
CA ASP A 164 -2.25 1.92 -0.91
C ASP A 164 -3.39 2.49 -1.75
N LEU A 165 -3.06 3.49 -2.57
CA LEU A 165 -3.91 3.89 -3.69
C LEU A 165 -3.92 2.76 -4.73
N PRO A 166 -5.07 2.46 -5.36
CA PRO A 166 -5.12 1.51 -6.47
C PRO A 166 -4.34 2.05 -7.68
N ASP A 167 -4.04 1.16 -8.63
CA ASP A 167 -3.29 1.47 -9.85
C ASP A 167 -3.93 2.57 -10.72
N ASP A 168 -5.26 2.74 -10.62
CA ASP A 168 -6.04 3.77 -11.31
C ASP A 168 -6.96 4.47 -10.30
N PRO A 169 -6.42 5.38 -9.46
CA PRO A 169 -7.19 5.96 -8.38
C PRO A 169 -8.14 7.04 -8.89
N THR A 170 -9.34 7.10 -8.33
CA THR A 170 -10.26 8.23 -8.57
C THR A 170 -9.76 9.50 -7.85
N PRO A 171 -10.18 10.70 -8.31
CA PRO A 171 -9.94 11.95 -7.59
C PRO A 171 -10.25 11.89 -6.10
N GLU A 172 -11.36 11.26 -5.74
CA GLU A 172 -11.84 11.12 -4.36
C GLU A 172 -10.94 10.19 -3.53
N GLN A 173 -10.37 9.14 -4.13
CA GLN A 173 -9.42 8.27 -3.45
C GLN A 173 -8.10 8.98 -3.20
N VAL A 174 -7.64 9.78 -4.17
CA VAL A 174 -6.47 10.65 -4.01
C VAL A 174 -6.73 11.62 -2.87
N ASP A 175 -7.84 12.35 -2.88
CA ASP A 175 -8.21 13.29 -1.81
C ASP A 175 -8.23 12.63 -0.42
N ALA A 176 -8.87 11.46 -0.30
CA ALA A 176 -8.90 10.71 0.95
C ALA A 176 -7.50 10.28 1.41
N TRP A 177 -6.60 9.94 0.48
CA TRP A 177 -5.22 9.60 0.80
C TRP A 177 -4.44 10.82 1.32
N ILE A 178 -4.67 12.00 0.75
CA ILE A 178 -4.04 13.25 1.20
C ILE A 178 -4.44 13.53 2.65
N GLU A 179 -5.73 13.54 2.90
CA GLU A 179 -6.28 13.79 4.23
C GLU A 179 -5.81 12.74 5.24
N LEU A 180 -5.70 11.48 4.82
CA LEU A 180 -5.13 10.40 5.61
C LEU A 180 -3.65 10.64 5.92
N ALA A 181 -2.85 11.01 4.92
CA ALA A 181 -1.42 11.26 5.06
C ALA A 181 -1.14 12.42 6.01
N GLU A 182 -1.96 13.47 5.99
CA GLU A 182 -1.89 14.57 6.96
C GLU A 182 -2.25 14.09 8.36
N LEU A 183 -3.34 13.33 8.50
CA LEU A 183 -3.79 12.79 9.79
C LEU A 183 -2.74 11.88 10.43
N VAL A 184 -2.21 10.91 9.69
CA VAL A 184 -1.23 9.93 10.22
C VAL A 184 0.15 10.54 10.45
N ARG A 185 0.40 11.78 10.02
CA ARG A 185 1.63 12.54 10.35
C ARG A 185 1.47 13.45 11.56
N ASP A 186 0.24 13.68 12.02
CA ASP A 186 -0.03 14.45 13.22
C ASP A 186 0.37 13.65 14.47
N SER A 187 1.35 14.17 15.22
CA SER A 187 1.86 13.49 16.43
C SER A 187 0.81 13.42 17.54
N GLY A 188 -0.09 14.40 17.62
CA GLY A 188 -1.19 14.39 18.57
C GLY A 188 -2.16 13.23 18.31
N PHE A 189 -2.54 13.03 17.05
CA PHE A 189 -3.35 11.91 16.60
C PHE A 189 -2.67 10.57 16.88
N ARG A 190 -1.37 10.43 16.54
CA ARG A 190 -0.59 9.21 16.85
C ARG A 190 -0.63 8.87 18.33
N GLY A 191 -0.39 9.86 19.19
CA GLY A 191 -0.44 9.70 20.65
C GLY A 191 -1.81 9.25 21.15
N ARG A 192 -2.89 9.93 20.74
CA ARG A 192 -4.26 9.56 21.15
C ARG A 192 -4.66 8.16 20.65
N MET A 193 -4.34 7.85 19.40
CA MET A 193 -4.59 6.53 18.81
C MET A 193 -3.82 5.43 19.56
N ARG A 194 -2.55 5.68 19.94
CA ARG A 194 -1.75 4.74 20.73
C ARG A 194 -2.38 4.49 22.10
N THR A 195 -2.75 5.54 22.83
CA THR A 195 -3.44 5.41 24.12
C THR A 195 -4.72 4.57 24.00
N TRP A 196 -5.52 4.84 22.97
CA TRP A 196 -6.72 4.05 22.69
C TRP A 196 -6.39 2.58 22.41
N MET A 197 -5.35 2.29 21.60
CA MET A 197 -4.93 0.92 21.32
C MET A 197 -4.41 0.18 22.57
N GLU A 198 -3.69 0.86 23.45
CA GLU A 198 -3.22 0.31 24.73
C GLU A 198 -4.39 -0.03 25.66
N LEU A 199 -5.43 0.82 25.73
CA LEU A 199 -6.66 0.53 26.48
C LEU A 199 -7.43 -0.68 25.94
N ASN A 200 -7.28 -0.98 24.65
CA ASN A 200 -7.97 -2.09 23.97
C ASN A 200 -7.09 -3.33 23.77
N THR A 201 -5.85 -3.33 24.26
CA THR A 201 -4.95 -4.47 24.20
C THR A 201 -4.70 -4.98 25.62
N PRO A 202 -5.11 -6.21 25.97
CA PRO A 202 -4.88 -6.75 27.31
C PRO A 202 -3.38 -6.87 27.60
N ALA A 203 -3.01 -6.74 28.89
CA ALA A 203 -1.66 -7.06 29.34
C ALA A 203 -1.37 -8.56 29.17
N PRO A 204 -0.10 -8.96 28.98
CA PRO A 204 0.27 -10.37 28.83
C PRO A 204 -0.27 -11.22 29.98
N GLY A 205 -1.05 -12.27 29.65
CA GLY A 205 -1.64 -13.19 30.63
C GLY A 205 -2.97 -12.76 31.25
N GLN A 206 -3.53 -11.60 30.87
CA GLN A 206 -4.91 -11.22 31.23
C GLN A 206 -5.87 -11.51 30.07
N GLY A 207 -7.08 -11.99 30.42
CA GLY A 207 -8.16 -12.17 29.46
C GLY A 207 -8.51 -10.85 28.77
N ARG A 208 -8.91 -10.93 27.50
CA ARG A 208 -9.34 -9.77 26.70
C ARG A 208 -10.54 -9.09 27.39
N PRO A 209 -10.52 -7.78 27.68
CA PRO A 209 -11.70 -7.10 28.20
C PRO A 209 -12.89 -7.34 27.26
N PRO A 210 -14.10 -7.59 27.76
CA PRO A 210 -15.30 -7.53 26.93
C PRO A 210 -15.35 -6.17 26.21
N GLY A 211 -15.39 -6.17 24.89
CA GLY A 211 -15.30 -4.95 24.06
C GLY A 211 -13.92 -4.65 23.44
N ALA A 212 -12.85 -5.36 23.83
CA ALA A 212 -11.49 -5.17 23.30
C ALA A 212 -11.22 -5.93 21.98
N THR A 213 -12.25 -6.45 21.31
CA THR A 213 -12.08 -7.00 19.95
C THR A 213 -12.11 -5.83 18.97
N ILE A 214 -11.07 -5.74 18.13
CA ILE A 214 -10.58 -4.54 17.44
C ILE A 214 -11.60 -3.65 16.70
N TRP A 215 -12.85 -4.06 16.54
CA TRP A 215 -13.92 -3.25 15.96
C TRP A 215 -15.26 -3.68 16.58
N TRP A 216 -15.59 -3.12 17.76
CA TRP A 216 -16.88 -2.96 18.49
C TRP A 216 -18.17 -3.64 18.02
N ALA A 217 -18.08 -4.77 17.32
CA ALA A 217 -19.05 -5.43 16.46
C ALA A 217 -19.89 -4.45 15.62
N ARG A 218 -19.90 -4.66 14.29
CA ARG A 218 -20.93 -4.08 13.40
C ARG A 218 -22.34 -4.14 14.01
N GLN A 219 -22.61 -5.17 14.82
CA GLN A 219 -23.84 -5.34 15.60
C GLN A 219 -24.09 -4.21 16.62
N VAL A 220 -23.12 -3.76 17.43
CA VAL A 220 -23.37 -2.68 18.42
C VAL A 220 -23.74 -1.38 17.70
N VAL A 221 -22.97 -1.01 16.68
CA VAL A 221 -23.26 0.19 15.87
C VAL A 221 -24.63 0.07 15.21
N GLN A 222 -24.98 -1.09 14.67
CA GLN A 222 -26.31 -1.32 14.08
C GLN A 222 -27.43 -1.21 15.11
N THR A 223 -27.28 -1.84 16.28
CA THR A 223 -28.27 -1.75 17.36
C THR A 223 -28.44 -0.30 17.81
N VAL A 224 -27.35 0.44 18.00
CA VAL A 224 -27.43 1.87 18.38
C VAL A 224 -28.08 2.69 17.27
N ALA A 225 -27.76 2.45 16.00
CA ALA A 225 -28.42 3.13 14.88
C ALA A 225 -29.93 2.88 14.86
N GLU A 226 -30.38 1.65 15.12
CA GLU A 226 -31.81 1.33 15.23
C GLU A 226 -32.50 2.00 16.42
N VAL A 227 -31.82 2.06 17.57
CA VAL A 227 -32.31 2.72 18.79
C VAL A 227 -32.42 4.23 18.57
N ARG A 228 -31.43 4.83 17.92
CA ARG A 228 -31.46 6.24 17.49
C ARG A 228 -32.57 6.50 16.49
N GLY A 229 -32.76 5.62 15.49
CA GLY A 229 -33.83 5.72 14.51
C GLY A 229 -35.24 5.67 15.12
N ARG A 230 -35.38 5.03 16.29
CA ARG A 230 -36.60 5.01 17.10
C ARG A 230 -36.78 6.25 18.00
N GLY A 231 -35.83 7.19 18.00
CA GLY A 231 -35.89 8.42 18.79
C GLY A 231 -35.59 8.24 20.28
N ILE A 232 -34.95 7.14 20.67
CA ILE A 232 -34.62 6.86 22.08
C ILE A 232 -33.47 7.78 22.52
N THR A 233 -33.67 8.50 23.63
CA THR A 233 -32.64 9.38 24.20
C THR A 233 -31.60 8.57 24.97
N PRO A 234 -30.30 8.91 24.86
CA PRO A 234 -29.24 8.15 25.53
C PRO A 234 -29.35 8.20 27.06
N GLU A 235 -29.93 9.26 27.63
CA GLU A 235 -30.08 9.44 29.08
C GLU A 235 -31.38 8.79 29.64
N GLY A 236 -32.19 8.15 28.80
CA GLY A 236 -33.48 7.58 29.19
C GLY A 236 -33.40 6.16 29.76
N PRO A 237 -34.44 5.70 30.48
CA PRO A 237 -34.49 4.33 31.03
C PRO A 237 -34.45 3.26 29.94
N ALA A 238 -35.05 3.51 28.77
CA ALA A 238 -34.98 2.60 27.62
C ALA A 238 -33.55 2.43 27.08
N ALA A 239 -32.68 3.44 27.20
CA ALA A 239 -31.26 3.30 26.85
C ALA A 239 -30.51 2.42 27.86
N ALA A 240 -30.86 2.49 29.15
CA ALA A 240 -30.26 1.64 30.18
C ALA A 240 -30.59 0.14 29.99
N GLU A 241 -31.79 -0.18 29.49
CA GLU A 241 -32.17 -1.54 29.07
C GLU A 241 -31.30 -2.01 27.90
N VAL A 242 -31.17 -1.19 26.85
CA VAL A 242 -30.30 -1.48 25.69
C VAL A 242 -28.85 -1.71 26.12
N LEU A 243 -28.31 -0.90 27.04
CA LEU A 243 -26.95 -1.10 27.56
C LEU A 243 -26.81 -2.42 28.32
N SER A 244 -27.86 -2.84 29.03
CA SER A 244 -27.86 -4.10 29.76
C SER A 244 -27.91 -5.30 28.83
N ASP A 245 -28.68 -5.22 27.75
CA ASP A 245 -28.72 -6.24 26.71
C ASP A 245 -27.39 -6.33 25.93
N LEU A 246 -26.77 -5.18 25.63
CA LEU A 246 -25.53 -5.12 24.85
C LEU A 246 -24.29 -5.56 25.63
N PHE A 247 -24.20 -5.17 26.90
CA PHE A 247 -22.97 -5.33 27.68
C PHE A 247 -23.09 -6.31 28.84
N GLY A 248 -24.29 -6.72 29.24
CA GLY A 248 -24.50 -7.63 30.37
C GLY A 248 -23.74 -7.19 31.62
N ASP A 249 -22.91 -8.11 32.14
CA ASP A 249 -22.04 -7.93 33.31
C ASP A 249 -20.66 -7.29 32.99
N ALA A 250 -20.44 -6.79 31.78
CA ALA A 250 -19.18 -6.12 31.45
C ALA A 250 -18.97 -4.86 32.30
N ASP A 251 -17.69 -4.53 32.57
CA ASP A 251 -17.31 -3.27 33.21
C ASP A 251 -17.64 -2.09 32.28
N ARG A 252 -18.83 -1.52 32.47
CA ARG A 252 -19.35 -0.39 31.66
C ARG A 252 -18.47 0.85 31.78
N ALA A 253 -17.81 1.06 32.91
CA ALA A 253 -16.88 2.17 33.08
C ALA A 253 -15.61 1.96 32.25
N ALA A 254 -15.10 0.73 32.17
CA ALA A 254 -14.00 0.40 31.25
C ALA A 254 -14.40 0.55 29.77
N VAL A 255 -15.61 0.11 29.41
CA VAL A 255 -16.17 0.27 28.06
C VAL A 255 -16.28 1.75 27.70
N LEU A 256 -16.79 2.60 28.61
CA LEU A 256 -16.88 4.05 28.41
C LEU A 256 -15.51 4.68 28.22
N ARG A 257 -14.53 4.38 29.09
CA ARG A 257 -13.16 4.91 28.97
C ARG A 257 -12.53 4.58 27.61
N SER A 258 -12.70 3.34 27.14
CA SER A 258 -12.21 2.92 25.83
C SER A 258 -12.93 3.64 24.69
N LEU A 259 -14.25 3.77 24.77
CA LEU A 259 -15.05 4.47 23.76
C LEU A 259 -14.65 5.94 23.62
N GLU A 260 -14.54 6.65 24.74
CA GLU A 260 -14.18 8.07 24.74
C GLU A 260 -12.78 8.30 24.19
N ALA A 261 -11.82 7.44 24.57
CA ALA A 261 -10.47 7.48 24.00
C ALA A 261 -10.47 7.26 22.47
N GLY A 262 -11.35 6.39 21.95
CA GLY A 262 -11.48 6.15 20.51
C GLY A 262 -12.10 7.32 19.75
N ILE A 263 -13.12 7.96 20.33
CA ILE A 263 -13.76 9.17 19.79
C ILE A 263 -12.74 10.32 19.77
N GLU A 264 -12.04 10.55 20.88
CA GLU A 264 -11.03 11.61 20.98
C GLU A 264 -9.83 11.38 20.05
N ALA A 265 -9.44 10.11 19.88
CA ALA A 265 -8.43 9.72 18.90
C ALA A 265 -8.87 9.99 17.45
N GLY A 266 -10.16 10.17 17.18
CA GLY A 266 -10.68 10.29 15.81
C GLY A 266 -10.60 8.97 15.04
N ALA A 267 -10.78 7.84 15.73
CA ALA A 267 -10.66 6.51 15.14
C ALA A 267 -11.64 6.26 13.97
N GLU A 268 -12.87 6.79 14.06
CA GLU A 268 -13.84 6.71 12.97
C GLU A 268 -13.43 7.51 11.75
N ARG A 269 -12.88 8.71 11.93
CA ARG A 269 -12.34 9.52 10.83
C ARG A 269 -11.21 8.79 10.12
N TYR A 270 -10.26 8.24 10.88
CA TYR A 270 -9.19 7.41 10.33
C TYR A 270 -9.75 6.24 9.52
N ARG A 271 -10.72 5.51 10.08
CA ARG A 271 -11.33 4.36 9.39
C ARG A 271 -12.05 4.77 8.11
N GLY A 272 -12.82 5.86 8.14
CA GLY A 272 -13.51 6.40 6.97
C GLY A 272 -12.56 6.78 5.85
N LEU A 273 -11.43 7.40 6.17
CA LEU A 273 -10.38 7.74 5.21
C LEU A 273 -9.75 6.50 4.60
N VAL A 274 -9.37 5.52 5.42
CA VAL A 274 -8.83 4.24 4.95
C VAL A 274 -9.82 3.52 4.04
N ALA A 275 -11.10 3.51 4.39
CA ALA A 275 -12.15 2.89 3.58
C ALA A 275 -12.30 3.58 2.21
N ARG A 276 -12.29 4.92 2.18
CA ARG A 276 -12.34 5.70 0.93
C ARG A 276 -11.12 5.47 0.05
N VAL A 277 -9.92 5.48 0.61
CA VAL A 277 -8.68 5.15 -0.14
C VAL A 277 -8.80 3.79 -0.83
N ARG A 278 -9.36 2.80 -0.12
CA ARG A 278 -9.55 1.43 -0.64
C ARG A 278 -10.78 1.25 -1.54
N GLY A 279 -11.54 2.31 -1.82
CA GLY A 279 -12.78 2.22 -2.61
C GLY A 279 -13.93 1.50 -1.89
N GLN A 280 -13.84 1.36 -0.57
CA GLN A 280 -14.82 0.67 0.28
C GLN A 280 -15.83 1.66 0.88
N TYR A 281 -16.68 2.23 0.04
CA TYR A 281 -17.66 3.26 0.45
C TYR A 281 -18.85 2.72 1.26
N ALA A 282 -18.96 1.40 1.40
CA ALA A 282 -20.15 0.75 1.95
C ALA A 282 -20.25 0.79 3.48
N SER A 283 -19.29 1.39 4.19
CA SER A 283 -19.38 1.46 5.64
C SER A 283 -19.86 2.83 6.11
N PRO A 284 -21.04 2.92 6.75
CA PRO A 284 -21.53 4.17 7.30
C PRO A 284 -20.57 4.70 8.37
N ASP A 285 -20.50 6.03 8.44
CA ASP A 285 -19.86 6.75 9.53
C ASP A 285 -20.65 6.46 10.81
N ALA A 286 -19.96 5.94 11.83
CA ALA A 286 -20.56 5.54 13.10
C ALA A 286 -20.40 6.61 14.18
N SER A 287 -19.87 7.79 13.85
CA SER A 287 -19.51 8.82 14.83
C SER A 287 -20.69 9.18 15.73
N GLU A 288 -21.87 9.36 15.15
CA GLU A 288 -23.07 9.73 15.90
C GLU A 288 -23.58 8.58 16.80
N GLU A 289 -23.48 7.33 16.36
CA GLU A 289 -23.81 6.14 17.16
C GLU A 289 -22.85 6.00 18.35
N LEU A 290 -21.56 6.20 18.12
CA LEU A 290 -20.55 6.14 19.17
C LEU A 290 -20.74 7.26 20.20
N GLU A 291 -21.04 8.48 19.76
CA GLU A 291 -21.36 9.59 20.66
C GLU A 291 -22.65 9.35 21.47
N TRP A 292 -23.67 8.75 20.83
CA TRP A 292 -24.89 8.35 21.54
C TRP A 292 -24.57 7.32 22.63
N LEU A 293 -23.75 6.31 22.31
CA LEU A 293 -23.43 5.26 23.28
C LEU A 293 -22.58 5.78 24.44
N ALA A 294 -21.65 6.71 24.18
CA ALA A 294 -20.86 7.35 25.21
C ALA A 294 -21.74 8.13 26.19
N ARG A 295 -22.73 8.87 25.67
CA ARG A 295 -23.72 9.56 26.51
C ARG A 295 -24.55 8.61 27.34
N ALA A 296 -25.02 7.51 26.74
CA ALA A 296 -25.81 6.52 27.46
C ALA A 296 -25.02 5.86 28.60
N LEU A 297 -23.77 5.46 28.33
CA LEU A 297 -22.89 4.87 29.33
C LEU A 297 -22.56 5.85 30.47
N ARG A 298 -22.33 7.14 30.18
CA ARG A 298 -22.16 8.18 31.22
C ARG A 298 -23.39 8.33 32.11
N ALA A 299 -24.57 8.38 31.51
CA ALA A 299 -25.81 8.54 32.25
C ALA A 299 -26.05 7.33 33.18
N ALA A 300 -25.75 6.13 32.70
CA ALA A 300 -25.85 4.91 33.50
C ALA A 300 -24.82 4.85 34.65
N ASP A 301 -23.59 5.31 34.44
CA ASP A 301 -22.55 5.38 35.47
C ASP A 301 -22.92 6.38 36.59
N GLN A 302 -23.47 7.54 36.22
CA GLN A 302 -23.94 8.55 37.17
C GLN A 302 -25.18 8.12 37.98
N ALA A 303 -25.98 7.19 37.43
CA ALA A 303 -27.17 6.66 38.08
C ALA A 303 -26.87 5.48 39.03
N ALA A 304 -25.64 4.93 39.03
CA ALA A 304 -25.26 3.85 39.93
C ALA A 304 -25.22 4.35 41.39
N PRO A 305 -25.84 3.64 42.35
CA PRO A 305 -25.82 4.08 43.75
C PRO A 305 -24.39 4.07 44.30
N ALA A 306 -23.99 5.16 44.96
CA ALA A 306 -22.70 5.24 45.63
C ALA A 306 -22.56 4.07 46.62
N VAL A 307 -21.56 3.20 46.40
CA VAL A 307 -21.23 2.12 47.33
C VAL A 307 -20.85 2.79 48.66
N PRO A 308 -21.60 2.58 49.76
CA PRO A 308 -21.23 3.16 51.04
C PRO A 308 -19.87 2.59 51.47
N PRO A 309 -18.98 3.40 52.06
CA PRO A 309 -17.69 2.91 52.51
C PRO A 309 -17.88 1.77 53.51
N LEU A 310 -17.11 0.69 53.33
CA LEU A 310 -17.11 -0.44 54.25
C LEU A 310 -16.89 0.08 55.68
N PRO A 311 -17.67 -0.40 56.68
CA PRO A 311 -17.49 0.04 58.05
C PRO A 311 -16.07 -0.30 58.50
N ARG A 312 -15.34 0.72 58.99
CA ARG A 312 -14.04 0.51 59.63
C ARG A 312 -14.23 -0.49 60.76
N MET A 313 -13.66 -1.68 60.62
CA MET A 313 -13.49 -2.58 61.75
C MET A 313 -12.56 -1.89 62.76
N VAL A 314 -13.02 -1.90 64.01
CA VAL A 314 -12.54 -1.15 65.19
C VAL A 314 -11.06 -1.38 65.47
#